data_AF-A0AAW9EGA2-F1
#
_entry.id   AF-A0AAW9EGA2-F1
#
_cell.length_a   1.000
_cell.length_b   1.000
_cell.length_c   1.000
_cell.angle_alpha   90.00
_cell.angle_beta   90.00
_cell.angle_gamma   90.00
#
_symmetry.space_group_name_H-M   'P 1'
#
loop_
_entity.id
_entity.type
_entity.pdbx_description
1 polymer ?
#
loop_
_entity_poly.entity_id
_entity_poly.type
_entity_poly.pdbx_seq_one_letter_code
_entity_poly.pdbx_strand_id
1 'polypeptide(L)' 'VYQNLMVDMQATNVKLIDRACRMVVEATGIAREQAQALLKQTDFDVKPAILMALTGLDAAAAREKLAAHQGFLRAALEH' A
#
# COMPACT_ATOMS: atom_id res chain seq x y z
N VAL A 1 -1.54 10.00 7.89
CA VAL A 1 -0.48 9.17 8.53
C VAL A 1 -1.10 7.84 8.91
N TYR A 2 -0.59 6.72 8.38
CA TYR A 2 -0.97 5.37 8.83
C TYR A 2 0.16 4.86 9.72
N GLN A 3 -0.12 4.58 11.00
CA GLN A 3 0.85 4.11 12.00
C GLN A 3 2.28 4.68 11.90
N ASN A 4 2.46 6.01 11.95
CA ASN A 4 3.79 6.66 11.94
C ASN A 4 4.67 6.36 10.70
N LEU A 5 4.12 5.69 9.68
CA LEU A 5 4.78 5.36 8.43
C LEU A 5 4.53 6.47 7.40
N MET A 6 5.60 7.01 6.83
CA MET A 6 5.54 7.95 5.71
C MET A 6 5.13 7.18 4.45
N VAL A 7 3.82 7.08 4.23
CA VAL A 7 3.20 6.31 3.14
C VAL A 7 3.05 7.08 1.81
N ASP A 8 3.49 8.35 1.74
CA ASP A 8 3.59 9.16 0.50
C ASP A 8 4.98 9.01 -0.15
N MET A 9 5.35 7.79 -0.50
CA MET A 9 6.62 7.52 -1.17
C MET A 9 6.40 6.57 -2.33
N GLN A 10 6.78 7.03 -3.53
CA GLN A 10 6.97 6.16 -4.68
C GLN A 10 8.37 5.55 -4.59
N ALA A 11 8.46 4.22 -4.48
CA ALA A 11 9.75 3.56 -4.36
C ALA A 11 10.43 3.38 -5.72
N THR A 12 11.31 4.32 -6.06
CA THR A 12 12.03 4.36 -7.36
C THR A 12 13.43 3.72 -7.32
N ASN A 13 13.96 3.40 -6.14
CA ASN A 13 15.28 2.78 -5.98
C ASN A 13 15.17 1.51 -5.12
N VAL A 14 16.08 0.56 -5.31
CA VAL A 14 16.11 -0.75 -4.62
C VAL A 14 15.96 -0.60 -3.09
N LYS A 15 16.61 0.41 -2.50
CA LYS A 15 16.48 0.70 -1.05
C LYS A 15 15.07 1.13 -0.64
N LEU A 16 14.41 1.94 -1.48
CA LEU A 16 13.04 2.40 -1.23
C LEU A 16 12.04 1.27 -1.47
N ILE A 17 12.29 0.39 -2.45
CA ILE A 17 11.43 -0.77 -2.73
C ILE A 17 11.48 -1.75 -1.57
N ASP A 18 12.68 -2.02 -1.02
CA ASP A 18 12.82 -2.84 0.19
C ASP A 18 12.05 -2.23 1.37
N ARG A 19 12.17 -0.91 1.56
CA ARG A 19 11.45 -0.19 2.62
C ARG A 19 9.93 -0.27 2.43
N ALA A 20 9.43 0.02 1.23
CA ALA A 20 8.01 -0.07 0.90
C ALA A 20 7.47 -1.48 1.17
N CYS A 21 8.22 -2.51 0.79
CA CYS A 21 7.86 -3.89 1.03
C CYS A 21 7.76 -4.21 2.53
N ARG A 22 8.75 -3.78 3.33
CA ARG A 22 8.69 -3.92 4.80
C ARG A 22 7.48 -3.21 5.41
N MET A 23 7.16 -2.01 4.93
CA MET A 23 5.99 -1.24 5.41
C MET A 23 4.68 -1.95 5.11
N VAL A 24 4.53 -2.53 3.91
CA VAL A 24 3.34 -3.30 3.56
C VAL A 24 3.23 -4.55 4.44
N VAL A 25 4.33 -5.29 4.62
CA VAL A 25 4.37 -6.48 5.50
C VAL A 25 4.02 -6.11 6.93
N GLU A 26 4.57 -5.03 7.47
CA GLU A 26 4.30 -4.57 8.84
C GLU A 26 2.84 -4.12 9.02
N ALA A 27 2.28 -3.45 8.02
CA ALA A 27 0.90 -2.95 8.08
C ALA A 27 -0.17 -4.04 7.87
N THR A 28 0.17 -5.15 7.20
CA THR A 28 -0.81 -6.14 6.72
C THR A 28 -0.56 -7.56 7.21
N GLY A 29 0.65 -7.86 7.71
CA GLY A 29 1.05 -9.18 8.17
C GLY A 29 1.31 -10.22 7.06
N ILE A 30 1.23 -9.83 5.79
CA ILE A 30 1.41 -10.75 4.65
C ILE A 30 2.88 -11.11 4.41
N ALA A 31 3.11 -12.14 3.60
CA ALA A 31 4.45 -12.53 3.19
C ALA A 31 5.13 -11.45 2.32
N ARG A 32 6.45 -11.32 2.46
CA ARG A 32 7.26 -10.35 1.69
C ARG A 32 7.09 -10.50 0.17
N GLU A 33 7.00 -11.73 -0.32
CA GLU A 33 6.80 -12.01 -1.75
C GLU A 33 5.45 -11.48 -2.25
N GLN A 34 4.38 -11.65 -1.45
CA GLN A 34 3.07 -11.10 -1.76
C GLN A 34 3.08 -9.57 -1.72
N ALA A 35 3.74 -8.98 -0.72
CA ALA A 35 3.92 -7.52 -0.64
C ALA A 35 4.65 -6.96 -1.87
N GLN A 36 5.70 -7.64 -2.37
CA GLN A 36 6.37 -7.23 -3.61
C GLN A 36 5.47 -7.34 -4.85
N ALA A 37 4.67 -8.40 -4.94
CA ALA A 37 3.74 -8.58 -6.05
C ALA A 37 2.67 -7.48 -6.07
N LEU A 38 2.13 -7.11 -4.91
CA LEU A 38 1.18 -6.01 -4.77
C LEU A 38 1.82 -4.65 -5.09
N LEU A 39 3.02 -4.39 -4.57
CA LEU A 39 3.75 -3.15 -4.89
C LEU A 39 4.04 -3.01 -6.38
N LYS A 40 4.36 -4.10 -7.09
CA LYS A 40 4.54 -4.05 -8.55
C LYS A 40 3.24 -3.70 -9.29
N GLN A 41 2.09 -4.20 -8.82
CA GLN A 41 0.78 -3.90 -9.41
C GLN A 41 0.36 -2.45 -9.16
N THR A 42 0.89 -1.81 -8.11
CA THR A 42 0.54 -0.43 -7.75
C THR A 42 1.58 0.60 -8.18
N ASP A 43 2.51 0.27 -9.08
CA ASP A 43 3.62 1.15 -9.50
C ASP A 43 4.50 1.60 -8.32
N PHE A 44 4.67 0.70 -7.35
CA PHE A 44 5.41 0.87 -6.11
C PHE A 44 4.82 1.91 -5.14
N ASP A 45 3.51 2.15 -5.24
CA ASP A 45 2.78 2.97 -4.27
C ASP A 45 2.31 2.12 -3.08
N VAL A 46 2.65 2.57 -1.87
CA VAL A 46 2.45 1.82 -0.62
C VAL A 46 0.99 1.82 -0.18
N LYS A 47 0.28 2.94 -0.34
CA LYS A 47 -1.11 3.07 0.14
C LYS A 47 -2.08 2.09 -0.56
N PRO A 48 -2.15 2.04 -1.91
CA PRO A 48 -3.00 1.09 -2.59
C PRO A 48 -2.50 -0.33 -2.35
N ALA A 49 -1.20 -0.58 -2.21
CA ALA A 49 -0.69 -1.93 -1.92
C ALA A 49 -1.19 -2.45 -0.56
N ILE A 50 -1.19 -1.60 0.48
CA ILE A 50 -1.77 -1.95 1.79
C ILE A 50 -3.28 -2.17 1.67
N LEU A 51 -3.98 -1.31 0.94
CA LEU A 51 -5.43 -1.44 0.77
C LEU A 51 -5.79 -2.74 0.04
N MET A 52 -5.09 -3.07 -1.05
CA MET A 52 -5.26 -4.33 -1.78
C MET A 52 -5.02 -5.54 -0.87
N ALA A 53 -3.96 -5.53 -0.06
CA ALA A 53 -3.66 -6.61 0.87
C ALA A 53 -4.74 -6.84 1.94
N LEU A 54 -5.34 -5.76 2.46
CA LEU A 54 -6.33 -5.83 3.54
C LEU A 54 -7.75 -6.08 3.04
N THR A 55 -8.09 -5.62 1.84
CA THR A 55 -9.45 -5.67 1.28
C THR A 55 -9.62 -6.71 0.17
N GLY A 56 -8.52 -7.21 -0.41
CA GLY A 56 -8.55 -8.09 -1.58
C GLY A 56 -8.95 -7.40 -2.89
N LEU A 57 -9.03 -6.06 -2.90
CA LEU A 57 -9.34 -5.29 -4.10
C LEU A 57 -8.17 -5.30 -5.10
N ASP A 58 -8.49 -5.07 -6.37
CA ASP A 58 -7.49 -4.83 -7.42
C ASP A 58 -6.88 -3.42 -7.29
N ALA A 59 -5.73 -3.19 -7.94
CA ALA A 59 -5.01 -1.91 -7.91
C ALA A 59 -5.88 -0.74 -8.39
N ALA A 60 -6.72 -0.94 -9.40
CA ALA A 60 -7.63 0.10 -9.88
C ALA A 60 -8.67 0.48 -8.81
N ALA A 61 -9.38 -0.51 -8.28
CA ALA A 61 -10.40 -0.31 -7.25
C ALA A 61 -9.80 0.26 -5.96
N ALA A 62 -8.59 -0.17 -5.58
CA ALA A 62 -7.87 0.37 -4.44
C ALA A 62 -7.53 1.86 -4.64
N ARG A 63 -7.08 2.26 -5.84
CA ARG A 63 -6.80 3.67 -6.17
C ARG A 63 -8.07 4.52 -6.15
N GLU A 64 -9.17 4.02 -6.70
CA GLU A 64 -10.46 4.71 -6.69
C GLU A 64 -10.98 4.91 -5.27
N LYS A 65 -10.91 3.87 -4.43
CA LYS A 65 -11.32 3.95 -3.03
C LYS A 65 -10.41 4.91 -2.26
N LEU A 66 -9.10 4.86 -2.46
CA LEU A 66 -8.18 5.85 -1.88
C LEU A 66 -8.52 7.28 -2.33
N ALA A 67 -8.83 7.50 -3.61
CA ALA A 67 -9.21 8.81 -4.13
C ALA A 67 -10.52 9.33 -3.52
N ALA A 68 -11.53 8.47 -3.39
CA ALA A 68 -12.81 8.79 -2.74
C ALA A 68 -12.62 9.23 -1.27
N HIS A 69 -11.62 8.67 -0.60
CA HIS A 69 -11.24 9.02 0.77
C HIS A 69 -10.04 9.98 0.83
N GLN A 70 -9.80 10.81 -0.20
CA GLN A 70 -8.77 11.86 -0.24
C GLN A 70 -7.34 11.38 0.09
N GLY A 71 -7.02 10.12 -0.24
CA GLY A 71 -5.71 9.51 0.04
C GLY A 71 -5.52 9.06 1.48
N PHE A 72 -6.56 9.10 2.32
CA PHE A 72 -6.52 8.62 3.70
C PHE A 72 -6.79 7.12 3.76
N LEU A 73 -5.71 6.33 3.83
CA LEU A 73 -5.77 4.87 3.94
C LEU A 73 -6.66 4.38 5.08
N ARG A 74 -6.64 5.07 6.23
CA ARG A 74 -7.46 4.70 7.39
C ARG A 74 -8.96 4.85 7.10
N ALA A 75 -9.36 5.97 6.49
CA ALA A 75 -10.74 6.20 6.11
C ALA A 75 -11.22 5.21 5.03
N ALA A 76 -10.34 4.80 4.11
CA ALA A 76 -10.63 3.79 3.09
C ALA A 76 -10.76 2.35 3.63
N LEU A 77 -10.32 2.08 4.86
CA LEU A 77 -10.41 0.77 5.53
C LEU A 77 -11.60 0.69 6.51
N GLU A 78 -12.05 1.83 7.04
CA GLU A 78 -13.17 1.90 8.01
C GLU A 78 -14.56 1.92 7.35
N HIS A 79 -14.63 2.04 6.02
CA HIS A 79 -15.86 2.10 5.21
C HIS A 79 -15.78 1.16 4.00
#